data_AF-A0A349K1P7-F1
#
_entry.id   AF-A0A349K1P7-F1
#
_cell.length_a   1.000
_cell.length_b   1.000
_cell.length_c   1.000
_cell.angle_alpha   90.00
_cell.angle_beta   90.00
_cell.angle_gamma   90.00
#
_symmetry.space_group_name_H-M   'P 1'
#
loop_
_entity.id
_entity.type
_entity.pdbx_description
1 polymer ?
#
loop_
_entity_poly.entity_id
_entity_poly.type
_entity_poly.pdbx_seq_one_letter_code
_entity_poly.pdbx_strand_id
1 'polypeptide(L)' 'PGADPVTTSEELRRTIPIIEALRAEWDGLISIDTSKAEVAQKALAAGADIVNDVS' A
#
# COMPACT_ATOMS: atom_id res chain seq x y z
N PRO A 1 -0.34 -10.74 -13.97
CA PRO A 1 0.99 -11.32 -14.33
C PRO A 1 1.64 -10.54 -15.48
N GLY A 2 2.95 -10.29 -15.42
CA GLY A 2 3.71 -9.67 -16.52
C GLY A 2 3.91 -8.15 -16.46
N ALA A 3 3.68 -7.51 -15.30
CA ALA A 3 4.10 -6.12 -15.09
C ALA A 3 5.59 -6.07 -14.72
N ASP A 4 6.30 -5.08 -15.24
CA ASP A 4 7.68 -4.83 -14.83
C ASP A 4 7.73 -4.49 -13.33
N PRO A 5 8.75 -4.98 -12.60
CA PRO A 5 8.95 -4.60 -11.21
C PRO A 5 9.11 -3.08 -11.08
N VAL A 6 8.23 -2.45 -10.30
CA VAL A 6 8.43 -1.05 -9.89
C VAL A 6 9.42 -0.98 -8.73
N THR A 7 10.13 0.13 -8.58
CA THR A 7 10.99 0.36 -7.42
C THR A 7 10.13 0.57 -6.16
N THR A 8 10.70 0.31 -4.97
CA THR A 8 10.02 0.62 -3.69
C THR A 8 9.58 2.08 -3.63
N SER A 9 10.45 3.02 -4.00
CA SER A 9 10.14 4.45 -3.97
C SER A 9 8.98 4.84 -4.89
N GLU A 10 8.92 4.24 -6.08
CA GLU A 10 7.84 4.50 -7.03
C GLU A 10 6.50 3.93 -6.54
N GLU A 11 6.51 2.75 -5.94
CA GLU A 11 5.32 2.15 -5.34
C GLU A 11 4.79 3.01 -4.19
N LEU A 12 5.67 3.42 -3.27
CA LEU A 12 5.33 4.33 -2.17
C LEU A 12 4.72 5.64 -2.66
N ARG A 13 5.32 6.24 -3.69
CA ARG A 13 4.83 7.49 -4.29
C ARG A 13 3.41 7.35 -4.82
N ARG A 14 3.03 6.16 -5.29
CA ARG A 14 1.70 5.87 -5.84
C ARG A 14 0.70 5.52 -4.75
N THR A 15 1.08 4.71 -3.78
CA THR A 15 0.14 4.08 -2.84
C THR A 15 -0.14 4.93 -1.62
N ILE A 16 0.87 5.59 -1.04
CA ILE A 16 0.72 6.31 0.24
C ILE A 16 -0.32 7.44 0.16
N PRO A 17 -0.27 8.36 -0.83
CA PRO A 17 -1.25 9.45 -0.88
C PRO A 17 -2.69 8.96 -1.07
N ILE A 18 -2.87 7.81 -1.74
CA ILE A 18 -4.19 7.21 -1.96
C ILE A 18 -4.71 6.60 -0.66
N ILE A 19 -3.86 5.88 0.08
CA ILE A 19 -4.25 5.31 1.37
C ILE A 19 -4.65 6.41 2.36
N GLU A 20 -3.87 7.48 2.45
CA GLU A 20 -4.16 8.63 3.32
C GLU A 20 -5.50 9.29 2.97
N ALA A 21 -5.74 9.53 1.67
CA ALA A 21 -6.99 10.11 1.19
C ALA A 21 -8.20 9.19 1.44
N LEU A 22 -8.06 7.89 1.17
CA LEU A 22 -9.11 6.90 1.46
C LEU A 22 -9.42 6.84 2.94
N ARG A 23 -8.39 6.80 3.80
CA ARG A 23 -8.58 6.69 5.25
C ARG A 23 -9.30 7.91 5.84
N ALA A 24 -9.13 9.09 5.24
CA ALA A 24 -9.79 10.32 5.66
C ALA A 24 -11.31 10.34 5.39
N GLU A 25 -11.78 9.58 4.39
CA GLU A 25 -13.18 9.61 3.93
C GLU A 25 -13.93 8.28 4.10
N TRP A 26 -13.21 7.19 4.38
CA TRP A 26 -13.77 5.84 4.44
C TRP A 26 -13.42 5.15 5.75
N ASP A 27 -14.43 4.52 6.38
CA ASP A 27 -14.28 3.80 7.63
C ASP A 27 -13.92 2.32 7.51
N GLY A 28 -14.05 1.73 6.32
CA GLY A 28 -13.82 0.29 6.12
C GLY A 28 -12.34 -0.11 6.09
N LEU A 29 -12.11 -1.42 5.89
CA LEU A 29 -10.78 -2.03 5.92
C LEU A 29 -10.01 -1.78 4.62
N ILE A 30 -8.85 -1.12 4.71
CA ILE A 30 -7.93 -0.89 3.59
C ILE A 30 -6.88 -2.00 3.57
N SER A 31 -6.80 -2.74 2.47
CA SER A 31 -5.72 -3.70 2.23
C SER A 31 -4.69 -3.13 1.24
N ILE A 32 -3.40 -3.25 1.56
CA ILE A 32 -2.32 -3.01 0.60
C ILE A 32 -1.85 -4.34 0.02
N ASP A 33 -1.77 -4.43 -1.32
CA ASP A 33 -1.23 -5.58 -2.03
C ASP A 33 0.25 -5.33 -2.34
N THR A 34 1.14 -5.91 -1.55
CA THR A 34 2.59 -5.74 -1.72
C THR A 34 3.36 -6.85 -1.03
N SER A 35 4.45 -7.30 -1.66
CA SER A 35 5.44 -8.22 -1.08
C SER A 35 6.67 -7.49 -0.51
N LYS A 36 6.69 -6.15 -0.56
CA LYS A 36 7.82 -5.34 -0.11
C LYS A 36 7.58 -4.85 1.33
N ALA A 37 8.42 -5.32 2.25
CA ALA A 37 8.30 -4.99 3.67
C ALA A 37 8.26 -3.48 3.96
N GLU A 38 9.06 -2.67 3.25
CA GLU A 38 9.05 -1.22 3.42
C GLU A 38 7.74 -0.57 2.95
N VAL A 39 7.15 -1.06 1.85
CA VAL A 39 5.84 -0.58 1.37
C VAL A 39 4.76 -0.94 2.35
N ALA A 40 4.74 -2.19 2.83
CA ALA A 40 3.78 -2.65 3.83
C ALA A 40 3.83 -1.79 5.11
N GLN A 41 5.02 -1.55 5.65
CA GLN A 41 5.18 -0.73 6.86
C GLN A 41 4.66 0.70 6.69
N LYS A 42 5.01 1.36 5.57
CA LYS A 42 4.56 2.73 5.31
C LYS A 42 3.06 2.80 5.00
N ALA A 43 2.51 1.79 4.33
CA ALA A 43 1.08 1.70 4.06
C ALA A 43 0.26 1.54 5.35
N LEU A 44 0.71 0.68 6.28
CA LEU A 44 0.08 0.55 7.60
C LEU A 44 0.13 1.87 8.37
N ALA A 45 1.27 2.58 8.35
CA ALA A 45 1.39 3.89 8.98
C ALA A 45 0.48 4.97 8.34
N ALA A 46 0.19 4.85 7.05
CA ALA A 46 -0.71 5.74 6.30
C ALA A 46 -2.20 5.44 6.54
N GLY A 47 -2.52 4.31 7.18
CA GLY A 47 -3.90 3.93 7.51
C GLY A 47 -4.42 2.67 6.80
N ALA A 48 -3.55 1.88 6.17
CA ALA A 48 -3.91 0.52 5.77
C ALA A 48 -4.08 -0.39 7.00
N ASP A 49 -4.97 -1.36 6.90
CA ASP A 49 -5.30 -2.32 7.96
C ASP A 49 -4.70 -3.71 7.70
N ILE A 50 -4.58 -4.08 6.44
CA ILE A 50 -4.19 -5.44 6.01
C ILE A 50 -3.04 -5.36 5.01
N VAL A 51 -2.05 -6.23 5.19
CA VAL A 51 -1.03 -6.51 4.16
C VAL A 51 -1.43 -7.79 3.45
N ASN A 52 -1.77 -7.68 2.18
CA ASN A 52 -2.02 -8.81 1.30
C ASN A 52 -0.73 -9.10 0.53
N ASP A 53 0.01 -10.11 0.98
CA ASP A 53 1.22 -10.58 0.30
C ASP A 53 0.91 -11.89 -0.43
N VAL A 54 1.11 -11.90 -1.75
CA VAL A 54 0.80 -13.03 -2.64
C VAL A 54 2.04 -13.84 -3.04
N SER A 55 3.13 -13.71 -2.29
CA SER A 55 4.41 -14.44 -2.47
C SER A 55 4.26 -15.96 -2.48
#